data_AF-F8QGM8-F1
#
_entry.id   AF-F8QGM8-F1
#
_cell.length_a   1.000
_cell.length_b   1.000
_cell.length_c   1.000
_cell.angle_alpha   90.00
_cell.angle_beta   90.00
_cell.angle_gamma   90.00
#
_symmetry.space_group_name_H-M   'P 1'
#
loop_
_entity.id
_entity.type
_entity.pdbx_description
1 polymer ?
#
loop_
_entity_poly.entity_id
_entity_poly.type
_entity_poly.pdbx_seq_one_letter_code
_entity_poly.pdbx_strand_id
1 'polypeptide(L)'
;MHYVYDISLADIDRSKILPRLRESDTFGLLWEASQRDLIHWPGAAFNEHEELPTSYAPASDDLRGRLNSILPIFCPNLNCMQAKCPTHECLYPVYDAEKPKVTSISMLLSEGDPCGEECFRYHVDDSYADTVNWEGPDSDILAVILATTADLFPCLLAILCHKPCREVFVMRSRLFPDHRIQDVVDEPIERLRKKKFFKDAAKLGSSNVNPYVPVPPCHHKGPCDSRSCHCYENSLHCSRNCRCDLSCQRRWKGCTCHRGTKSCQKDTCKCLRSGRECD
;
A
#
# COMPACT_ATOMS: atom_id res chain seq x y z
N MET A 1 -14.75 -31.07 14.61
CA MET A 1 -14.29 -30.17 15.69
C MET A 1 -15.33 -29.09 15.96
N HIS A 2 -15.65 -28.23 14.99
CA HIS A 2 -16.62 -27.14 15.20
C HIS A 2 -18.02 -27.64 15.59
N TYR A 3 -18.71 -28.38 14.71
CA TYR A 3 -20.09 -28.80 14.99
C TYR A 3 -20.24 -29.94 16.01
N VAL A 4 -19.33 -30.92 16.00
CA VAL A 4 -19.42 -32.11 16.86
C VAL A 4 -19.01 -31.83 18.31
N TYR A 5 -18.06 -30.90 18.52
CA TYR A 5 -17.49 -30.63 19.86
C TYR A 5 -17.70 -29.18 20.31
N ASP A 6 -18.50 -28.40 19.57
CA ASP A 6 -18.79 -26.98 19.83
C ASP A 6 -17.53 -26.10 20.04
N ILE A 7 -16.44 -26.44 19.34
CA ILE A 7 -15.19 -25.69 19.43
C ILE A 7 -15.25 -24.52 18.45
N SER A 8 -15.10 -23.29 18.93
CA SER A 8 -15.07 -22.11 18.06
C SER A 8 -13.94 -22.20 17.02
N LEU A 9 -14.12 -21.64 15.82
CA LEU A 9 -13.07 -21.63 14.80
C LEU A 9 -11.78 -20.95 15.33
N ALA A 10 -11.93 -19.92 16.17
CA ALA A 10 -10.82 -19.25 16.82
C ALA A 10 -10.08 -20.15 17.81
N ASP A 11 -10.77 -21.04 18.53
CA ASP A 11 -10.15 -22.05 19.40
C ASP A 11 -9.42 -23.12 18.60
N ILE A 12 -9.98 -23.54 17.46
CA ILE A 12 -9.31 -24.47 16.56
C ILE A 12 -8.00 -23.84 16.03
N ASP A 13 -8.03 -22.57 15.63
CA ASP A 13 -6.82 -21.84 15.23
C ASP A 13 -5.80 -21.70 16.37
N ARG A 14 -6.26 -21.41 17.59
CA ARG A 14 -5.41 -21.35 18.79
C ARG A 14 -4.72 -22.69 19.08
N SER A 15 -5.39 -23.81 18.79
CA SER A 15 -4.83 -25.15 19.02
C SER A 15 -3.61 -25.45 18.15
N LYS A 16 -3.47 -24.76 17.00
CA LYS A 16 -2.41 -25.00 15.99
C LYS A 16 -2.32 -26.45 15.50
N ILE A 17 -3.37 -27.25 15.70
CA ILE A 17 -3.45 -28.64 15.21
C ILE A 17 -3.61 -28.66 13.69
N LEU A 18 -4.37 -27.71 13.16
CA LEU A 18 -4.56 -27.48 11.72
C LEU A 18 -3.78 -26.23 11.28
N PRO A 19 -3.44 -26.10 9.98
CA PRO A 19 -3.12 -24.81 9.39
C PRO A 19 -4.21 -23.79 9.73
N ARG A 20 -3.86 -22.51 9.80
CA ARG A 20 -4.84 -21.46 10.11
C ARG A 20 -6.06 -21.60 9.22
N LEU A 21 -7.21 -21.76 9.85
CA LEU A 21 -8.50 -21.92 9.21
C LEU A 21 -8.80 -20.74 8.30
N ARG A 22 -8.42 -19.53 8.75
CA ARG A 22 -8.47 -18.29 7.95
C ARG A 22 -7.28 -17.38 8.27
N GLU A 23 -6.60 -16.87 7.24
CA GLU A 23 -5.60 -15.80 7.41
C GLU A 23 -6.03 -14.50 6.72
N SER A 24 -6.80 -14.60 5.63
CA SER A 24 -7.41 -13.47 4.95
C SER A 24 -8.74 -13.88 4.31
N ASP A 25 -9.40 -12.94 3.64
CA ASP A 25 -10.55 -13.20 2.79
C ASP A 25 -10.25 -14.17 1.64
N THR A 26 -8.98 -14.25 1.22
CA THR A 26 -8.50 -15.05 0.08
C THR A 26 -7.45 -16.10 0.45
N PHE A 27 -7.25 -16.40 1.74
CA PHE A 27 -6.25 -17.36 2.20
C PHE A 27 -6.64 -18.05 3.51
N GLY A 28 -6.22 -19.31 3.66
CA GLY A 28 -6.49 -20.17 4.81
C GLY A 28 -7.23 -21.44 4.43
N LEU A 29 -7.22 -22.42 5.34
CA LEU A 29 -7.71 -23.78 5.06
C LEU A 29 -9.16 -23.82 4.57
N LEU A 30 -10.05 -22.98 5.13
CA LEU A 30 -11.46 -22.93 4.73
C LEU A 30 -11.65 -22.32 3.34
N TRP A 31 -10.84 -21.31 2.99
CA TRP A 31 -10.84 -20.73 1.65
C TRP A 31 -10.29 -21.71 0.62
N GLU A 32 -9.15 -22.34 0.89
CA GLU A 32 -8.55 -23.33 0.00
C GLU A 32 -9.47 -24.52 -0.23
N ALA A 33 -10.18 -24.97 0.80
CA ALA A 33 -11.19 -26.02 0.68
C ALA A 33 -12.38 -25.58 -0.19
N SER A 34 -12.78 -24.31 -0.12
CA SER A 34 -13.89 -23.77 -0.93
C SER A 34 -13.51 -23.50 -2.39
N GLN A 35 -12.22 -23.32 -2.71
CA GLN A 35 -11.74 -23.17 -4.09
C GLN A 35 -11.67 -24.49 -4.86
N ARG A 36 -11.81 -25.64 -4.18
CA ARG A 36 -11.84 -26.93 -4.85
C ARG A 36 -13.20 -27.06 -5.53
N ASP A 37 -13.19 -27.54 -6.77
CA ASP A 37 -14.40 -28.04 -7.40
C ASP A 37 -14.93 -29.18 -6.54
N LEU A 38 -15.86 -28.86 -5.65
CA LEU A 38 -16.66 -29.86 -4.98
C LEU A 38 -17.52 -30.46 -6.07
N ILE A 39 -17.03 -31.57 -6.65
CA ILE A 39 -17.85 -32.43 -7.48
C ILE A 39 -19.09 -32.69 -6.62
N HIS A 40 -20.25 -32.21 -7.08
CA HIS A 40 -21.52 -32.45 -6.41
C HIS A 40 -21.80 -33.95 -6.50
N TRP A 41 -21.22 -34.70 -5.56
CA TRP A 41 -21.44 -36.10 -5.39
C TRP A 41 -22.73 -36.25 -4.59
N PRO A 42 -23.78 -36.91 -5.11
CA PRO A 42 -25.05 -37.05 -4.40
C PRO A 42 -24.91 -37.67 -3.00
N GLY A 43 -23.82 -38.42 -2.77
CA GLY A 43 -23.49 -38.98 -1.46
C GLY A 43 -22.61 -38.13 -0.54
N ALA A 44 -22.19 -36.92 -0.95
CA ALA A 44 -21.45 -35.99 -0.09
C ALA A 44 -22.38 -35.04 0.69
N ALA A 45 -23.64 -34.96 0.29
CA ALA A 45 -24.68 -34.13 0.93
C ALA A 45 -25.28 -34.76 2.20
N PHE A 46 -24.72 -35.85 2.73
CA PHE A 46 -25.21 -36.52 3.95
C PHE A 46 -24.69 -35.89 5.25
N ASN A 47 -24.07 -34.71 5.20
CA ASN A 47 -23.67 -34.03 6.42
C ASN A 47 -24.88 -33.27 6.98
N GLU A 48 -25.32 -33.62 8.19
CA GLU A 48 -26.42 -32.93 8.89
C GLU A 48 -26.05 -31.51 9.32
N HIS A 49 -24.77 -31.16 9.23
CA HIS A 49 -24.23 -29.87 9.63
C HIS A 49 -24.16 -28.90 8.46
N GLU A 50 -24.42 -27.62 8.75
CA GLU A 50 -24.26 -26.53 7.79
C GLU A 50 -22.84 -26.46 7.23
N GLU A 51 -22.70 -25.99 5.99
CA GLU A 51 -21.38 -25.74 5.41
C GLU A 51 -20.62 -24.72 6.26
N LEU A 52 -19.32 -24.96 6.46
CA LEU A 52 -18.48 -23.98 7.14
C LEU A 52 -18.42 -22.69 6.31
N PRO A 53 -18.33 -21.51 6.96
CA PRO A 53 -18.34 -20.24 6.26
C PRO A 53 -17.20 -20.14 5.23
N THR A 54 -17.57 -20.15 3.95
CA THR A 54 -16.63 -20.11 2.82
C THR A 54 -16.29 -18.67 2.43
N SER A 55 -17.27 -17.76 2.50
CA SER A 55 -17.06 -16.33 2.34
C SER A 55 -16.62 -15.69 3.67
N TYR A 56 -15.60 -14.84 3.60
CA TYR A 56 -15.17 -14.02 4.73
C TYR A 56 -15.10 -12.58 4.26
N ALA A 57 -16.06 -11.78 4.70
CA ALA A 57 -15.97 -10.34 4.62
C ALA A 57 -15.36 -9.85 5.94
N PRO A 58 -14.27 -9.07 5.90
CA PRO A 58 -13.76 -8.42 7.10
C PRO A 58 -14.86 -7.61 7.79
N ALA A 59 -14.84 -7.57 9.12
CA ALA A 59 -15.82 -6.86 9.91
C ALA A 59 -15.82 -5.34 9.59
N SER A 60 -16.93 -4.64 9.85
CA SER A 60 -17.06 -3.21 9.49
C SER A 60 -16.02 -2.32 10.18
N ASP A 61 -15.64 -2.69 11.40
CA ASP A 61 -14.64 -2.06 12.25
C ASP A 61 -13.20 -2.50 11.94
N ASP A 62 -12.99 -3.61 11.22
CA ASP A 62 -11.67 -4.05 10.75
C ASP A 62 -11.25 -3.32 9.45
N LEU A 63 -10.88 -2.05 9.57
CA LEU A 63 -10.44 -1.24 8.43
C LEU A 63 -9.22 -1.87 7.71
N ARG A 64 -8.31 -2.50 8.45
CA ARG A 64 -7.10 -3.11 7.87
C ARG A 64 -7.46 -4.32 7.01
N GLY A 65 -8.30 -5.22 7.53
CA GLY A 65 -8.79 -6.37 6.79
C GLY A 65 -9.54 -5.94 5.53
N ARG A 66 -10.40 -4.92 5.65
CA ARG A 66 -11.16 -4.36 4.51
C ARG A 66 -10.26 -3.76 3.42
N LEU A 67 -9.18 -3.07 3.81
CA LEU A 67 -8.19 -2.58 2.83
C LEU A 67 -7.46 -3.74 2.17
N ASN A 68 -7.00 -4.72 2.96
CA ASN A 68 -6.27 -5.87 2.44
C ASN A 68 -7.11 -6.84 1.60
N SER A 69 -8.45 -6.84 1.74
CA SER A 69 -9.33 -7.61 0.86
C SER A 69 -9.52 -6.95 -0.52
N ILE A 70 -9.40 -5.63 -0.60
CA ILE A 70 -9.65 -4.87 -1.85
C ILE A 70 -8.36 -4.56 -2.60
N LEU A 71 -7.30 -4.13 -1.91
CA LEU A 71 -6.05 -3.66 -2.53
C LEU A 71 -5.42 -4.67 -3.50
N PRO A 72 -5.33 -5.98 -3.19
CA PRO A 72 -4.69 -6.96 -4.07
C PRO A 72 -5.44 -7.15 -5.40
N ILE A 73 -6.76 -6.95 -5.39
CA ILE A 73 -7.64 -7.16 -6.55
C ILE A 73 -8.00 -5.85 -7.27
N PHE A 74 -7.64 -4.69 -6.72
CA PHE A 74 -7.92 -3.39 -7.32
C PHE A 74 -6.87 -3.05 -8.37
N CYS A 75 -7.31 -2.67 -9.57
CA CYS A 75 -6.42 -2.22 -10.63
C CYS A 75 -6.27 -0.68 -10.62
N PRO A 76 -5.12 -0.13 -10.19
CA PRO A 76 -4.82 1.30 -10.20
C PRO A 76 -4.45 1.84 -11.60
N ASN A 77 -4.53 1.04 -12.66
CA ASN A 77 -4.36 1.58 -14.01
C ASN A 77 -5.47 2.60 -14.29
N LEU A 78 -5.12 3.82 -14.70
CA LEU A 78 -6.07 4.92 -14.92
C LEU A 78 -7.16 4.58 -15.94
N ASN A 79 -6.86 3.68 -16.88
CA ASN A 79 -7.81 3.23 -17.89
C ASN A 79 -8.77 2.14 -17.38
N CYS A 80 -8.57 1.63 -16.16
CA CYS A 80 -9.34 0.52 -15.60
C CYS A 80 -10.02 0.85 -14.28
N MET A 81 -9.28 1.42 -13.30
CA MET A 81 -9.76 1.83 -11.96
C MET A 81 -10.88 0.96 -11.37
N GLN A 82 -10.72 -0.36 -11.39
CA GLN A 82 -11.75 -1.32 -10.99
C GLN A 82 -11.16 -2.52 -10.26
N ALA A 83 -11.98 -3.17 -9.43
CA ALA A 83 -11.65 -4.45 -8.83
C ALA A 83 -11.75 -5.59 -9.87
N LYS A 84 -10.92 -6.63 -9.73
CA LYS A 84 -10.87 -7.83 -10.59
C LYS A 84 -10.80 -7.46 -12.08
N CYS A 85 -9.85 -6.59 -12.43
CA CYS A 85 -9.67 -6.15 -13.81
C CYS A 85 -9.34 -7.35 -14.73
N PRO A 86 -10.10 -7.58 -15.82
CA PRO A 86 -9.86 -8.70 -16.72
C PRO A 86 -8.62 -8.50 -17.61
N THR A 87 -8.12 -7.27 -17.72
CA THR A 87 -6.96 -6.92 -18.57
C THR A 87 -5.63 -7.02 -17.81
N HIS A 88 -5.64 -6.71 -16.52
CA HIS A 88 -4.44 -6.63 -15.69
C HIS A 88 -4.55 -7.65 -14.55
N GLU A 89 -4.10 -8.87 -14.82
CA GLU A 89 -3.95 -9.91 -13.81
C GLU A 89 -2.62 -9.68 -13.07
N CYS A 90 -2.60 -8.66 -12.21
CA CYS A 90 -1.47 -8.35 -11.35
C CYS A 90 -1.95 -8.35 -9.91
N LEU A 91 -1.39 -9.24 -9.09
CA LEU A 91 -1.56 -9.16 -7.65
C LEU A 91 -0.79 -7.94 -7.16
N TYR A 92 -1.52 -6.92 -6.74
CA TYR A 92 -0.90 -5.79 -6.07
C TYR A 92 -0.50 -6.21 -4.67
N PRO A 93 0.67 -5.79 -4.18
CA PRO A 93 1.07 -6.13 -2.83
C PRO A 93 0.05 -5.55 -1.85
N VAL A 94 -0.21 -6.33 -0.80
CA VAL A 94 -0.99 -5.91 0.36
C VAL A 94 -0.46 -4.60 0.92
N TYR A 95 -1.25 -4.01 1.78
CA TYR A 95 -0.87 -2.84 2.54
C TYR A 95 0.49 -3.03 3.25
N ASP A 96 1.45 -2.13 2.99
CA ASP A 96 2.71 -2.04 3.76
C ASP A 96 2.71 -0.71 4.52
N ALA A 97 3.08 -0.77 5.78
CA ALA A 97 3.05 0.40 6.66
C ALA A 97 4.22 1.34 6.32
N GLU A 98 3.89 2.59 6.01
CA GLU A 98 4.87 3.65 5.87
C GLU A 98 5.47 4.01 7.22
N LYS A 99 6.77 4.31 7.22
CA LYS A 99 7.45 4.84 8.40
C LYS A 99 7.28 6.36 8.43
N PRO A 100 6.88 6.96 9.57
CA PRO A 100 6.85 8.41 9.71
C PRO A 100 8.26 9.00 9.51
N LYS A 101 8.32 10.16 8.87
CA LYS A 101 9.54 10.95 8.69
C LYS A 101 9.45 12.29 9.43
N VAL A 102 8.24 12.76 9.73
CA VAL A 102 7.99 14.05 10.38
C VAL A 102 7.65 13.82 11.85
N THR A 103 8.41 14.46 12.74
CA THR A 103 8.19 14.42 14.19
C THR A 103 7.00 15.29 14.60
N SER A 104 6.36 14.96 15.72
CA SER A 104 5.31 15.79 16.33
C SER A 104 5.82 17.18 16.69
N ILE A 105 7.06 17.30 17.20
CA ILE A 105 7.70 18.61 17.42
C ILE A 105 7.83 19.39 16.11
N SER A 106 8.26 18.75 15.02
CA SER A 106 8.36 19.42 13.72
C SER A 106 7.00 19.87 13.18
N MET A 107 5.92 19.12 13.46
CA MET A 107 4.57 19.52 13.08
C MET A 107 4.11 20.75 13.86
N LEU A 108 4.39 20.82 15.16
CA LEU A 108 4.05 21.98 16.00
C LEU A 108 4.79 23.25 15.57
N LEU A 109 6.07 23.12 15.23
CA LEU A 109 6.91 24.24 14.78
C LEU A 109 6.63 24.68 13.34
N SER A 110 5.86 23.90 12.57
CA SER A 110 5.55 24.22 11.18
C SER A 110 4.62 25.43 11.05
N GLU A 111 4.88 26.26 10.05
CA GLU A 111 3.99 27.37 9.69
C GLU A 111 2.63 26.85 9.21
N GLY A 112 1.56 27.57 9.55
CA GLY A 112 0.21 27.29 9.05
C GLY A 112 -0.88 27.81 9.96
N ASP A 113 -2.04 28.11 9.35
CA ASP A 113 -3.20 28.60 10.08
C ASP A 113 -3.88 27.47 10.88
N PRO A 114 -4.48 27.79 12.04
CA PRO A 114 -5.26 26.83 12.80
C PRO A 114 -6.51 26.41 12.00
N CYS A 115 -6.83 25.11 12.01
CA CYS A 115 -7.97 24.58 11.24
C CYS A 115 -9.34 24.79 11.90
N GLY A 116 -9.38 25.35 13.12
CA GLY A 116 -10.56 25.53 13.94
C GLY A 116 -10.20 25.67 15.41
N GLU A 117 -11.20 25.80 16.30
CA GLU A 117 -11.01 26.02 17.75
C GLU A 117 -10.28 24.87 18.45
N GLU A 118 -10.42 23.66 17.92
CA GLU A 118 -9.87 22.41 18.45
C GLU A 118 -8.54 22.03 17.77
N CYS A 119 -7.82 23.00 17.18
CA CYS A 119 -6.61 22.75 16.41
C CYS A 119 -5.44 22.33 17.30
N PHE A 120 -4.61 21.39 16.83
CA PHE A 120 -3.39 20.94 17.51
C PHE A 120 -2.34 22.05 17.71
N ARG A 121 -2.45 23.16 16.96
CA ARG A 121 -1.56 24.32 17.09
C ARG A 121 -1.85 25.16 18.34
N TYR A 122 -3.04 25.04 18.90
CA TYR A 122 -3.30 25.61 20.22
C TYR A 122 -2.66 24.68 21.24
N HIS A 123 -1.77 25.24 22.06
CA HIS A 123 -0.91 24.53 23.00
C HIS A 123 -1.67 23.40 23.72
N VAL A 124 -1.24 22.16 23.48
CA VAL A 124 -1.69 21.00 24.23
C VAL A 124 -0.76 20.85 25.43
N ASP A 125 -1.27 21.09 26.64
CA ASP A 125 -0.51 20.81 27.85
C ASP A 125 -0.57 19.30 28.20
N ASP A 126 0.40 18.86 29.01
CA ASP A 126 0.50 17.44 29.42
C ASP A 126 -0.76 16.99 30.17
N SER A 127 -1.39 17.89 30.93
CA SER A 127 -2.65 17.59 31.63
C SER A 127 -3.80 17.25 30.67
N TYR A 128 -3.95 18.00 29.56
CA TYR A 128 -4.95 17.69 28.55
C TYR A 128 -4.59 16.39 27.83
N ALA A 129 -3.31 16.19 27.50
CA ALA A 129 -2.86 14.97 26.87
C ALA A 129 -3.26 13.73 27.67
N ASP A 130 -3.15 13.75 29.01
CA ASP A 130 -3.53 12.64 29.89
C ASP A 130 -5.05 12.38 29.89
N THR A 131 -5.89 13.38 29.62
CA THR A 131 -7.35 13.20 29.53
C THR A 131 -7.83 12.54 28.24
N VAL A 132 -7.04 12.62 27.17
CA VAL A 132 -7.42 12.02 25.88
C VAL A 132 -7.20 10.51 25.97
N ASN A 133 -8.26 9.73 25.91
CA ASN A 133 -8.19 8.28 25.75
C ASN A 133 -9.23 7.84 24.73
N TRP A 134 -8.79 7.21 23.64
CA TRP A 134 -9.71 6.63 22.66
C TRP A 134 -9.91 5.17 22.99
N GLU A 135 -11.15 4.80 23.30
CA GLU A 135 -11.55 3.42 23.49
C GLU A 135 -12.24 2.90 22.22
N GLY A 136 -11.99 1.63 21.89
CA GLY A 136 -12.63 0.96 20.75
C GLY A 136 -11.96 1.23 19.39
N PRO A 137 -12.71 1.13 18.28
CA PRO A 137 -12.16 0.98 16.93
C PRO A 137 -11.47 2.24 16.40
N ASP A 138 -11.72 3.41 16.99
CA ASP A 138 -11.17 4.69 16.53
C ASP A 138 -9.64 4.74 16.60
N SER A 139 -9.06 4.13 17.63
CA SER A 139 -7.60 4.03 17.77
C SER A 139 -7.00 3.16 16.67
N ASP A 140 -7.66 2.05 16.33
CA ASP A 140 -7.22 1.15 15.26
C ASP A 140 -7.37 1.81 13.89
N ILE A 141 -8.47 2.55 13.67
CA ILE A 141 -8.69 3.34 12.45
C ILE A 141 -7.56 4.36 12.27
N LEU A 142 -7.21 5.13 13.31
CA LEU A 142 -6.09 6.08 13.24
C LEU A 142 -4.77 5.37 12.97
N ALA A 143 -4.49 4.23 13.62
CA ALA A 143 -3.27 3.46 13.37
C ALA A 143 -3.20 2.95 11.92
N VAL A 144 -4.33 2.57 11.32
CA VAL A 144 -4.41 2.18 9.91
C VAL A 144 -4.25 3.37 8.97
N ILE A 145 -4.87 4.52 9.24
CA ILE A 145 -4.68 5.73 8.43
C ILE A 145 -3.20 6.18 8.50
N LEU A 146 -2.62 6.23 9.70
CA LEU A 146 -1.24 6.62 9.90
C LEU A 146 -0.24 5.69 9.24
N ALA A 147 -0.49 4.38 9.19
CA ALA A 147 0.41 3.51 8.46
C ALA A 147 0.28 3.67 6.92
N THR A 148 -0.77 4.33 6.40
CA THR A 148 -0.93 4.66 4.97
C THR A 148 -0.36 6.03 4.64
N THR A 149 -0.51 6.99 5.56
CA THR A 149 -0.11 8.38 5.39
C THR A 149 0.51 8.89 6.69
N ALA A 150 1.72 8.41 6.98
CA ALA A 150 2.36 8.60 8.30
C ALA A 150 2.68 10.06 8.65
N ASP A 151 2.92 10.87 7.63
CA ASP A 151 3.29 12.29 7.76
C ASP A 151 2.13 13.25 7.50
N LEU A 152 0.89 12.74 7.40
CA LEU A 152 -0.28 13.59 7.27
C LEU A 152 -0.45 14.43 8.54
N PHE A 153 -0.73 15.72 8.37
CA PHE A 153 -0.90 16.63 9.51
C PHE A 153 -2.18 16.33 10.31
N PRO A 154 -2.18 16.59 11.64
CA PRO A 154 -3.34 16.33 12.50
C PRO A 154 -4.64 16.96 12.01
N CYS A 155 -4.58 18.14 11.36
CA CYS A 155 -5.76 18.78 10.80
C CYS A 155 -6.48 17.93 9.75
N LEU A 156 -5.74 17.22 8.89
CA LEU A 156 -6.32 16.36 7.86
C LEU A 156 -6.69 14.99 8.45
N LEU A 157 -5.86 14.47 9.36
CA LEU A 157 -6.19 13.24 10.10
C LEU A 157 -7.48 13.39 10.91
N ALA A 158 -7.76 14.58 11.46
CA ALA A 158 -9.01 14.90 12.16
C ALA A 158 -10.24 14.71 11.29
N ILE A 159 -10.16 15.12 10.02
CA ILE A 159 -11.23 14.95 9.04
C ILE A 159 -11.42 13.45 8.75
N LEU A 160 -10.32 12.72 8.53
CA LEU A 160 -10.37 11.28 8.20
C LEU A 160 -10.88 10.42 9.37
N CYS A 161 -10.53 10.79 10.60
CA CYS A 161 -10.93 10.04 11.81
C CYS A 161 -12.26 10.53 12.39
N HIS A 162 -12.81 11.65 11.90
CA HIS A 162 -13.96 12.33 12.51
C HIS A 162 -13.77 12.63 14.00
N LYS A 163 -12.57 13.13 14.37
CA LYS A 163 -12.18 13.44 15.75
C LYS A 163 -11.58 14.84 15.86
N PRO A 164 -11.59 15.49 17.05
CA PRO A 164 -10.96 16.78 17.25
C PRO A 164 -9.46 16.77 16.90
N CYS A 165 -8.98 17.83 16.26
CA CYS A 165 -7.62 17.91 15.73
C CYS A 165 -6.53 17.81 16.82
N ARG A 166 -6.76 18.44 17.98
CA ARG A 166 -5.88 18.32 19.14
C ARG A 166 -5.82 16.91 19.72
N GLU A 167 -6.94 16.17 19.77
CA GLU A 167 -6.95 14.78 20.25
C GLU A 167 -6.18 13.86 19.32
N VAL A 168 -6.38 14.03 18.01
CA VAL A 168 -5.67 13.27 16.98
C VAL A 168 -4.17 13.48 17.08
N PHE A 169 -3.73 14.71 17.39
CA PHE A 169 -2.31 15.00 17.61
C PHE A 169 -1.74 14.28 18.84
N VAL A 170 -2.48 14.24 19.96
CA VAL A 170 -2.09 13.48 21.15
C VAL A 170 -1.99 11.99 20.82
N MET A 171 -3.01 11.42 20.19
CA MET A 171 -3.03 10.01 19.82
C MET A 171 -1.92 9.64 18.83
N ARG A 172 -1.67 10.50 17.82
CA ARG A 172 -0.54 10.32 16.91
C ARG A 172 0.79 10.30 17.66
N SER A 173 1.00 11.23 18.61
CA SER A 173 2.25 11.33 19.36
C SER A 173 2.50 10.11 20.26
N ARG A 174 1.44 9.41 20.70
CA ARG A 174 1.55 8.13 21.41
C ARG A 174 1.87 6.96 20.47
N LEU A 175 1.26 6.92 19.29
CA LEU A 175 1.50 5.88 18.29
C LEU A 175 2.89 6.00 17.64
N PHE A 176 3.32 7.24 17.34
CA PHE A 176 4.62 7.59 16.78
C PHE A 176 5.35 8.60 17.69
N PRO A 177 5.95 8.13 18.79
CA PRO A 177 6.79 8.98 19.63
C PRO A 177 8.02 9.49 18.86
N ASP A 178 8.38 10.75 19.05
CA ASP A 178 9.46 11.41 18.29
C ASP A 178 10.81 10.69 18.38
N HIS A 179 11.12 10.08 19.53
CA HIS A 179 12.34 9.29 19.72
C HIS A 179 12.41 8.04 18.82
N ARG A 180 11.29 7.59 18.22
CA ARG A 180 11.25 6.46 17.27
C ARG A 180 11.27 6.88 15.80
N ILE A 181 11.11 8.17 15.53
CA ILE A 181 11.06 8.73 14.17
C ILE A 181 12.48 9.10 13.73
N GLN A 182 13.35 9.48 14.66
CA GLN A 182 14.75 9.81 14.44
C GLN A 182 15.68 8.66 14.83
N ASP A 183 15.61 7.55 14.09
CA ASP A 183 16.61 6.45 14.15
C ASP A 183 16.98 5.93 12.76
N VAL A 184 16.85 6.79 11.74
CA VAL A 184 17.67 6.64 10.53
C VAL A 184 18.77 7.68 10.68
N VAL A 185 19.78 7.36 11.50
CA VAL A 185 21.13 7.83 11.18
C VAL A 185 21.27 7.43 9.72
N ASP A 186 21.34 8.42 8.83
CA ASP A 186 21.90 8.19 7.52
C ASP A 186 23.23 7.46 7.82
N GLU A 187 23.27 6.13 7.69
CA GLU A 187 24.53 5.49 7.36
C GLU A 187 25.05 6.38 6.25
N PRO A 188 26.21 7.04 6.43
CA PRO A 188 26.70 7.95 5.42
C PRO A 188 26.68 7.11 4.17
N ILE A 189 25.77 7.42 3.25
CA ILE A 189 25.76 6.82 1.93
C ILE A 189 27.10 7.29 1.45
N GLU A 190 28.14 6.44 1.62
CA GLU A 190 29.45 6.62 1.04
C GLU A 190 29.08 7.01 -0.36
N ARG A 191 29.36 8.27 -0.72
CA ARG A 191 28.90 8.87 -1.97
C ARG A 191 29.31 7.88 -3.04
N LEU A 192 28.38 7.00 -3.44
CA LEU A 192 28.73 5.79 -4.16
C LEU A 192 29.15 6.34 -5.49
N ARG A 193 30.49 6.42 -5.64
CA ARG A 193 31.22 7.12 -6.69
C ARG A 193 30.35 7.17 -7.92
N LYS A 194 29.74 8.33 -8.24
CA LYS A 194 28.83 8.57 -9.39
C LYS A 194 28.94 7.41 -10.39
N LYS A 195 28.20 6.31 -10.13
CA LYS A 195 28.41 5.09 -10.93
C LYS A 195 27.92 5.49 -12.30
N LYS A 196 28.83 5.37 -13.26
CA LYS A 196 28.76 5.95 -14.61
C LYS A 196 27.31 5.98 -15.08
N PHE A 197 26.88 7.19 -15.40
CA PHE A 197 25.72 7.56 -16.21
C PHE A 197 25.05 6.37 -16.90
N PHE A 198 23.71 6.34 -16.80
CA PHE A 198 22.81 5.66 -17.72
C PHE A 198 23.09 6.17 -19.15
N LYS A 199 24.19 5.71 -19.77
CA LYS A 199 24.58 6.02 -21.15
C LYS A 199 23.69 5.30 -22.16
N ASP A 200 22.80 4.44 -21.67
CA ASP A 200 22.04 3.49 -22.46
C ASP A 200 20.52 3.73 -22.38
N ALA A 201 20.08 4.98 -22.12
CA ALA A 201 18.70 5.37 -22.44
C ALA A 201 18.38 5.15 -23.93
N ALA A 202 19.40 5.11 -24.79
CA ALA A 202 19.29 4.75 -26.20
C ALA A 202 19.18 3.23 -26.46
N LYS A 203 19.61 2.36 -25.53
CA LYS A 203 19.51 0.89 -25.66
C LYS A 203 18.29 0.29 -24.99
N LEU A 204 17.68 0.98 -24.02
CA LEU A 204 16.41 0.56 -23.43
C LEU A 204 15.22 0.62 -24.42
N GLY A 205 15.43 1.28 -25.56
CA GLY A 205 14.55 1.28 -26.73
C GLY A 205 15.27 0.91 -28.03
N SER A 206 16.43 0.24 -27.98
CA SER A 206 17.08 -0.26 -29.19
C SER A 206 16.23 -1.39 -29.77
N SER A 207 15.86 -1.21 -31.03
CA SER A 207 15.13 -1.98 -32.03
C SER A 207 15.28 -3.52 -32.10
N ASN A 208 15.83 -4.20 -31.08
CA ASN A 208 15.65 -5.62 -30.91
C ASN A 208 14.38 -5.83 -30.11
N VAL A 209 13.33 -6.27 -30.80
CA VAL A 209 12.01 -6.62 -30.27
C VAL A 209 12.19 -7.63 -29.13
N ASN A 210 12.41 -7.13 -27.92
CA ASN A 210 12.12 -7.92 -26.74
C ASN A 210 10.59 -7.91 -26.67
N PRO A 211 9.91 -9.07 -26.83
CA PRO A 211 8.47 -9.10 -26.73
C PRO A 211 8.11 -8.45 -25.39
N TYR A 212 7.26 -7.42 -25.42
CA TYR A 212 6.84 -6.73 -24.21
C TYR A 212 6.26 -7.79 -23.26
N VAL A 213 7.02 -8.14 -22.23
CA VAL A 213 6.55 -8.98 -21.14
C VAL A 213 5.94 -8.02 -20.13
N PRO A 214 4.63 -8.13 -19.83
CA PRO A 214 4.02 -7.35 -18.76
C PRO A 214 4.71 -7.73 -17.45
N VAL A 215 5.53 -6.82 -16.92
CA VAL A 215 6.17 -6.99 -15.61
C VAL A 215 5.32 -6.25 -14.58
N PRO A 216 5.00 -6.86 -13.42
CA PRO A 216 4.29 -6.18 -12.36
C PRO A 216 5.06 -4.95 -11.88
N PRO A 217 4.37 -3.88 -11.45
CA PRO A 217 5.04 -2.70 -10.93
C PRO A 217 5.95 -3.05 -9.74
N CYS A 218 7.16 -2.48 -9.70
CA CYS A 218 8.09 -2.80 -8.63
C CYS A 218 7.61 -2.26 -7.27
N HIS A 219 7.87 -3.02 -6.20
CA HIS A 219 7.46 -2.67 -4.83
C HIS A 219 8.49 -3.03 -3.76
N HIS A 220 9.75 -3.27 -4.16
CA HIS A 220 10.84 -3.57 -3.24
C HIS A 220 11.26 -2.30 -2.47
N LYS A 221 11.95 -2.49 -1.33
CA LYS A 221 12.60 -1.41 -0.60
C LYS A 221 13.91 -0.99 -1.29
N GLY A 222 14.26 0.29 -1.19
CA GLY A 222 15.50 0.83 -1.77
C GLY A 222 15.42 1.22 -3.26
N PRO A 223 16.55 1.63 -3.86
CA PRO A 223 16.59 2.17 -5.22
C PRO A 223 16.43 1.11 -6.33
N CYS A 224 15.96 1.53 -7.50
CA CYS A 224 15.77 0.67 -8.68
C CYS A 224 17.03 0.56 -9.56
N ASP A 225 18.18 0.25 -8.96
CA ASP A 225 19.49 0.18 -9.62
C ASP A 225 20.14 -1.22 -9.60
N SER A 226 19.48 -2.19 -8.96
CA SER A 226 19.97 -3.56 -8.81
C SER A 226 18.90 -4.58 -9.21
N ARG A 227 19.29 -5.85 -9.23
CA ARG A 227 18.40 -6.98 -9.56
C ARG A 227 17.25 -7.18 -8.56
N SER A 228 17.23 -6.48 -7.43
CA SER A 228 16.04 -6.44 -6.55
C SER A 228 14.83 -5.80 -7.23
N CYS A 229 15.05 -5.03 -8.29
CA CYS A 229 13.99 -4.38 -9.06
C CYS A 229 13.67 -5.17 -10.33
N HIS A 230 12.44 -5.68 -10.46
CA HIS A 230 11.99 -6.37 -11.67
C HIS A 230 12.07 -5.47 -12.92
N CYS A 231 11.81 -4.16 -12.78
CA CYS A 231 11.99 -3.21 -13.88
C CYS A 231 13.46 -3.11 -14.28
N TYR A 232 14.39 -3.21 -13.32
CA TYR A 232 15.82 -3.22 -13.61
C TYR A 232 16.24 -4.46 -14.36
N GLU A 233 15.87 -5.63 -13.85
CA GLU A 233 16.20 -6.94 -14.40
C GLU A 233 15.70 -7.10 -15.83
N ASN A 234 14.47 -6.68 -16.11
CA ASN A 234 13.86 -6.78 -17.43
C ASN A 234 14.26 -5.64 -18.38
N SER A 235 15.18 -4.76 -17.97
CA SER A 235 15.58 -3.60 -18.77
C SER A 235 14.38 -2.74 -19.19
N LEU A 236 13.44 -2.50 -18.26
CA LEU A 236 12.26 -1.65 -18.48
C LEU A 236 12.33 -0.36 -17.65
N HIS A 237 11.65 0.68 -18.11
CA HIS A 237 11.41 1.87 -17.29
C HIS A 237 10.40 1.55 -16.18
N CYS A 238 10.62 2.10 -14.98
CA CYS A 238 9.59 2.07 -13.94
C CYS A 238 8.38 2.90 -14.45
N SER A 239 7.20 2.30 -14.36
CA SER A 239 5.93 2.92 -14.75
C SER A 239 5.37 3.81 -13.65
N ARG A 240 4.28 4.52 -13.94
CA ARG A 240 3.55 5.32 -12.95
C ARG A 240 3.10 4.50 -11.74
N ASN A 241 2.72 3.23 -11.95
CA ASN A 241 2.19 2.34 -10.93
C ASN A 241 3.26 1.67 -10.06
N CYS A 242 4.55 1.88 -10.35
CA CYS A 242 5.64 1.37 -9.51
C CYS A 242 5.66 2.13 -8.17
N ARG A 243 5.90 1.41 -7.06
CA ARG A 243 6.00 1.97 -5.70
C ARG A 243 7.41 2.47 -5.34
N CYS A 244 8.30 2.59 -6.33
CA CYS A 244 9.57 3.28 -6.14
C CYS A 244 9.35 4.79 -5.99
N ASP A 245 10.32 5.48 -5.37
CA ASP A 245 10.28 6.93 -5.17
C ASP A 245 10.02 7.72 -6.47
N LEU A 246 9.32 8.86 -6.39
CA LEU A 246 9.03 9.72 -7.55
C LEU A 246 10.32 10.26 -8.21
N SER A 247 11.38 10.45 -7.42
CA SER A 247 12.71 10.83 -7.87
C SER A 247 13.51 9.67 -8.49
N CYS A 248 12.97 8.44 -8.51
CA CYS A 248 13.60 7.28 -9.12
C CYS A 248 14.08 7.60 -10.55
N GLN A 249 15.37 7.34 -10.77
CA GLN A 249 16.06 7.64 -12.04
C GLN A 249 15.57 6.74 -13.18
N ARG A 250 15.05 5.55 -12.87
CA ARG A 250 14.55 4.59 -13.87
C ARG A 250 13.11 4.88 -14.30
N ARG A 251 12.40 5.74 -13.57
CA ARG A 251 11.01 6.12 -13.85
C ARG A 251 10.93 6.89 -15.15
N TRP A 252 9.99 6.53 -16.01
CA TRP A 252 9.73 7.27 -17.24
C TRP A 252 9.29 8.70 -16.89
N LYS A 253 10.00 9.71 -17.42
CA LYS A 253 9.73 11.13 -17.15
C LYS A 253 8.86 11.80 -18.21
N GLY A 254 8.40 11.05 -19.21
CA GLY A 254 7.65 11.61 -20.34
C GLY A 254 8.52 12.44 -21.30
N CYS A 255 7.84 13.18 -22.18
CA CYS A 255 8.46 14.14 -23.10
C CYS A 255 8.19 15.57 -22.66
N THR A 256 9.09 16.49 -22.99
CA THR A 256 8.93 17.94 -22.78
C THR A 256 8.38 18.64 -24.03
N CYS A 257 7.75 17.90 -24.94
CA CYS A 257 7.18 18.44 -26.17
C CYS A 257 6.07 19.44 -25.82
N HIS A 258 6.03 20.58 -26.50
CA HIS A 258 4.98 21.57 -26.30
C HIS A 258 3.61 21.01 -26.71
N ARG A 259 2.53 21.37 -26.00
CA ARG A 259 1.18 20.96 -26.39
C ARG A 259 0.79 21.66 -27.69
N GLY A 260 0.78 20.91 -28.79
CA GLY A 260 0.42 21.40 -30.11
C GLY A 260 0.09 20.22 -31.03
N THR A 261 -0.65 20.46 -32.09
CA THR A 261 -1.31 19.43 -32.92
C THR A 261 -0.38 18.41 -33.60
N LYS A 262 0.96 18.61 -33.60
CA LYS A 262 1.95 17.69 -34.20
C LYS A 262 3.28 17.58 -33.45
N SER A 263 3.38 18.01 -32.20
CA SER A 263 4.66 18.08 -31.49
C SER A 263 5.24 16.71 -31.10
N CYS A 264 4.36 15.72 -30.87
CA CYS A 264 4.74 14.35 -30.49
C CYS A 264 4.74 13.35 -31.65
N GLN A 265 4.62 13.83 -32.91
CA GLN A 265 4.59 13.00 -34.12
C GLN A 265 5.94 12.93 -34.84
N LYS A 266 6.94 13.67 -34.35
CA LYS A 266 8.29 13.71 -34.92
C LYS A 266 9.23 12.87 -34.08
N ASP A 267 10.29 12.34 -34.70
CA ASP A 267 11.38 11.62 -34.00
C ASP A 267 12.12 12.47 -32.96
N THR A 268 11.83 13.77 -32.85
CA THR A 268 12.29 14.60 -31.73
C THR A 268 11.61 14.23 -30.40
N CYS A 269 10.44 13.58 -30.45
CA CYS A 269 9.70 13.14 -29.27
C CYS A 269 10.31 11.87 -28.68
N LYS A 270 10.66 11.91 -27.39
CA LYS A 270 11.20 10.76 -26.65
C LYS A 270 10.20 9.60 -26.55
N CYS A 271 8.91 9.90 -26.39
CA CYS A 271 7.84 8.89 -26.31
C CYS A 271 7.73 8.13 -27.63
N LEU A 272 7.60 8.85 -28.75
CA LEU A 272 7.54 8.25 -30.08
C LEU A 272 8.76 7.37 -30.39
N ARG A 273 9.97 7.90 -30.15
CA ARG A 273 11.22 7.14 -30.34
C ARG A 273 11.32 5.88 -29.49
N SER A 274 10.62 5.84 -28.35
CA SER A 274 10.62 4.70 -27.44
C SER A 274 9.42 3.78 -27.67
N GLY A 275 8.64 4.00 -28.74
CA GLY A 275 7.43 3.23 -29.04
C GLY A 275 6.35 3.36 -27.96
N ARG A 276 6.27 4.52 -27.29
CA ARG A 276 5.35 4.79 -26.18
C ARG A 276 4.43 5.95 -26.52
N GLU A 277 3.18 5.84 -26.06
CA GLU A 277 2.28 6.99 -25.99
C GLU A 277 2.72 7.97 -24.89
N CYS A 278 2.24 9.20 -24.97
CA CYS A 278 2.49 10.19 -23.93
C CYS A 278 1.55 9.95 -22.75
N ASP A 279 2.12 9.92 -21.54
CA ASP A 279 1.42 9.98 -20.25
C ASP A 279 1.31 11.45 -19.80
#